data_AF-A0A9P3QE95-F1
#
_entry.id   AF-A0A9P3QE95-F1
#
_cell.length_a   1.000
_cell.length_b   1.000
_cell.length_c   1.000
_cell.angle_alpha   90.00
_cell.angle_beta   90.00
_cell.angle_gamma   90.00
#
_symmetry.space_group_name_H-M   'P 1'
#
loop_
_entity.id
_entity.type
_entity.pdbx_description
1 polymer ?
#
loop_
_entity_poly.entity_id
_entity_poly.type
_entity_poly.pdbx_seq_one_letter_code
_entity_poly.pdbx_strand_id
1 'polypeptide(L)'
;MRDQFLVEITGEPDTIGRHHVTDLDELNRLLAAWTETVYHRTIHSETGQTPLQRWCAPGPVALPAPEALTEAFLWEAHRRVSKTATVALQGNSYEVDPALVGRKVELVFDPFDLTRIEVRLAGVPMGLAIPHHISRHSHPKAKPETPTAPTQPSGIDYAQLIETAHAAELARGVNYAALTAAAEASGEIPGQLDLLTGQEAQPK
;
A
#
# COMPACT_ATOMS: atom_id res chain seq x y z
N MET A 1 1.20 -4.60 -27.82
CA MET A 1 0.60 -4.98 -26.51
C MET A 1 -0.17 -3.81 -25.89
N ARG A 2 0.43 -2.61 -25.77
CA ARG A 2 -0.29 -1.37 -25.45
C ARG A 2 -1.48 -1.07 -26.37
N ASP A 3 -1.35 -1.41 -27.65
CA ASP A 3 -2.39 -1.13 -28.64
C ASP A 3 -3.68 -1.94 -28.41
N GLN A 4 -3.63 -3.06 -27.68
CA GLN A 4 -4.79 -3.92 -27.51
C GLN A 4 -5.85 -3.29 -26.59
N PHE A 5 -5.43 -2.71 -25.46
CA PHE A 5 -6.34 -2.03 -24.54
C PHE A 5 -6.93 -0.75 -25.15
N LEU A 6 -6.11 0.03 -25.85
CA LEU A 6 -6.54 1.29 -26.48
C LEU A 6 -7.44 1.08 -27.70
N VAL A 7 -7.37 -0.09 -28.35
CA VAL A 7 -8.27 -0.44 -29.46
C VAL A 7 -9.68 -0.78 -28.96
N GLU A 8 -9.82 -1.22 -27.70
CA GLU A 8 -11.08 -1.68 -27.11
C GLU A 8 -11.82 -0.58 -26.32
N ILE A 9 -11.21 0.59 -26.08
CA ILE A 9 -11.79 1.68 -25.27
C ILE A 9 -11.92 2.97 -26.09
N THR A 10 -13.01 3.72 -25.88
CA THR A 10 -13.25 5.02 -26.51
C THR A 10 -13.83 6.04 -25.50
N GLY A 11 -13.54 7.33 -25.73
CA GLY A 11 -14.21 8.44 -25.04
C GLY A 11 -15.38 9.02 -25.84
N GLU A 12 -15.65 8.50 -27.05
CA GLU A 12 -16.77 8.91 -27.89
C GLU A 12 -17.93 7.91 -27.75
N PRO A 13 -19.17 8.36 -27.53
CA PRO A 13 -20.31 7.46 -27.50
C PRO A 13 -20.55 6.82 -28.88
N ASP A 14 -21.11 5.60 -28.88
CA ASP A 14 -21.59 4.89 -30.09
C ASP A 14 -20.51 4.44 -31.09
N THR A 15 -19.25 4.28 -30.65
CA THR A 15 -18.22 3.62 -31.47
C THR A 15 -18.40 2.10 -31.45
N ILE A 16 -18.81 1.52 -32.57
CA ILE A 16 -19.06 0.07 -32.70
C ILE A 16 -17.79 -0.73 -32.33
N GLY A 17 -17.92 -1.66 -31.39
CA GLY A 17 -16.83 -2.55 -30.97
C GLY A 17 -15.87 -1.98 -29.94
N ARG A 18 -16.15 -0.80 -29.37
CA ARG A 18 -15.37 -0.21 -28.27
C ARG A 18 -16.24 0.09 -27.06
N HIS A 19 -15.68 -0.12 -25.88
CA HIS A 19 -16.28 0.26 -24.62
C HIS A 19 -16.16 1.77 -24.42
N HIS A 20 -17.30 2.46 -24.33
CA HIS A 20 -17.35 3.89 -24.04
C HIS A 20 -17.13 4.12 -22.54
N VAL A 21 -16.06 4.84 -22.21
CA VAL A 21 -15.71 5.15 -20.83
C VAL A 21 -16.20 6.55 -20.48
N THR A 22 -16.95 6.63 -19.38
CA THR A 22 -17.67 7.84 -18.99
C THR A 22 -16.88 8.75 -18.05
N ASP A 23 -15.97 8.18 -17.25
CA ASP A 23 -15.14 8.91 -16.31
C ASP A 23 -13.74 8.27 -16.11
N LEU A 24 -12.86 8.98 -15.41
CA LEU A 24 -11.48 8.53 -15.15
C LEU A 24 -11.43 7.32 -14.21
N ASP A 25 -12.38 7.19 -13.30
CA ASP A 25 -12.40 6.09 -12.33
C ASP A 25 -12.77 4.77 -13.02
N GLU A 26 -13.70 4.80 -13.96
CA GLU A 26 -14.01 3.69 -14.86
C GLU A 26 -12.81 3.30 -15.71
N LEU A 27 -12.11 4.27 -16.32
CA LEU A 27 -10.89 4.01 -17.08
C LEU A 27 -9.85 3.29 -16.22
N ASN A 28 -9.60 3.80 -15.01
CA ASN A 28 -8.62 3.23 -14.09
C ASN A 28 -9.00 1.81 -13.66
N ARG A 29 -10.29 1.53 -13.40
CA ARG A 29 -10.77 0.19 -13.07
C ARG A 29 -10.54 -0.80 -14.22
N LEU A 30 -10.89 -0.40 -15.45
CA LEU A 30 -10.70 -1.26 -16.63
C LEU A 30 -9.21 -1.49 -16.92
N LEU A 31 -8.38 -0.45 -16.78
CA LEU A 31 -6.94 -0.56 -16.96
C LEU A 31 -6.31 -1.48 -15.92
N ALA A 32 -6.70 -1.37 -14.66
CA ALA A 32 -6.23 -2.26 -13.59
C ALA A 32 -6.60 -3.72 -13.90
N ALA A 33 -7.88 -3.98 -14.22
CA ALA A 33 -8.35 -5.31 -14.56
C ALA A 33 -7.59 -5.90 -15.76
N TRP A 34 -7.41 -5.14 -16.84
CA TRP A 34 -6.66 -5.59 -18.01
C TRP A 34 -5.19 -5.86 -17.68
N THR A 35 -4.57 -5.01 -16.86
CA THR A 35 -3.16 -5.14 -16.49
C THR A 35 -2.92 -6.43 -15.68
N GLU A 36 -3.79 -6.72 -14.71
CA GLU A 36 -3.68 -7.87 -13.81
C GLU A 36 -4.06 -9.20 -14.48
N THR A 37 -5.04 -9.18 -15.39
CA THR A 37 -5.58 -10.40 -16.00
C THR A 37 -4.95 -10.73 -17.36
N VAL A 38 -4.55 -9.73 -18.14
CA VAL A 38 -4.03 -9.91 -19.50
C VAL A 38 -2.54 -9.60 -19.56
N TYR A 39 -2.15 -8.35 -19.28
CA TYR A 39 -0.78 -7.89 -19.53
C TYR A 39 0.26 -8.69 -18.74
N HIS A 40 0.10 -8.78 -17.42
CA HIS A 40 1.05 -9.47 -16.56
C HIS A 40 1.16 -10.97 -16.84
N ARG A 41 0.15 -11.57 -17.47
CA ARG A 41 0.04 -13.02 -17.71
C ARG A 41 0.34 -13.44 -19.15
N THR A 42 0.46 -12.50 -20.07
CA THR A 42 0.73 -12.79 -21.48
C THR A 42 2.23 -12.81 -21.74
N ILE A 43 2.69 -13.77 -22.53
CA ILE A 43 4.12 -13.88 -22.90
C ILE A 43 4.52 -12.64 -23.69
N HIS A 44 5.53 -11.93 -23.21
CA HIS A 44 6.04 -10.75 -23.89
C HIS A 44 6.99 -11.18 -25.01
N SER A 45 6.78 -10.63 -26.22
CA SER A 45 7.48 -11.06 -27.44
C SER A 45 8.99 -10.90 -27.38
N GLU A 46 9.48 -9.85 -26.71
CA GLU A 46 10.91 -9.58 -26.57
C GLU A 46 11.61 -10.48 -25.53
N THR A 47 10.93 -10.81 -24.44
CA THR A 47 11.53 -11.52 -23.31
C THR A 47 11.24 -13.00 -23.30
N GLY A 48 10.27 -13.46 -24.11
CA GLY A 48 9.81 -14.85 -24.16
C GLY A 48 9.17 -15.34 -22.86
N GLN A 49 8.89 -14.45 -21.91
CA GLN A 49 8.34 -14.74 -20.58
C GLN A 49 7.19 -13.79 -20.27
N THR A 50 6.31 -14.19 -19.35
CA THR A 50 5.29 -13.26 -18.84
C THR A 50 5.96 -12.22 -17.92
N PRO A 51 5.51 -10.95 -17.92
CA PRO A 51 6.04 -9.93 -17.01
C PRO A 51 5.99 -10.37 -15.54
N LEU A 52 4.90 -11.04 -15.12
CA LEU A 52 4.74 -11.54 -13.76
C LEU A 52 5.81 -12.57 -13.40
N GLN A 53 6.04 -13.58 -14.26
CA GLN A 53 7.06 -14.60 -14.01
C GLN A 53 8.45 -13.97 -13.89
N ARG A 54 8.78 -13.03 -14.77
CA ARG A 54 10.08 -12.34 -14.75
C ARG A 54 10.25 -11.50 -13.48
N TRP A 55 9.19 -10.83 -13.04
CA TRP A 55 9.19 -10.04 -11.82
C TRP A 55 9.36 -10.89 -10.56
N CYS A 56 8.72 -12.06 -10.49
CA CYS A 56 8.80 -12.96 -9.33
C CYS A 56 10.06 -13.83 -9.31
N ALA A 57 10.76 -14.00 -10.43
CA ALA A 57 11.95 -14.86 -10.54
C ALA A 57 13.09 -14.54 -9.54
N PRO A 58 13.49 -13.27 -9.29
CA PRO A 58 14.56 -12.97 -8.34
C PRO A 58 14.17 -13.15 -6.86
N GLY A 59 12.94 -13.55 -6.55
CA GLY A 59 12.44 -13.69 -5.19
C GLY A 59 11.87 -12.38 -4.63
N PRO A 60 11.46 -12.36 -3.35
CA PRO A 60 10.85 -11.18 -2.73
C PRO A 60 11.83 -10.00 -2.74
N VAL A 61 11.36 -8.85 -3.23
CA VAL A 61 12.12 -7.60 -3.17
C VAL A 61 12.29 -7.21 -1.71
N ALA A 62 13.53 -6.94 -1.29
CA ALA A 62 13.80 -6.43 0.04
C ALA A 62 13.08 -5.09 0.22
N LEU A 63 12.20 -5.02 1.23
CA LEU A 63 11.57 -3.77 1.59
C LEU A 63 12.65 -2.82 2.13
N PRO A 64 12.67 -1.55 1.68
CA PRO A 64 13.58 -0.56 2.24
C PRO A 64 13.32 -0.39 3.74
N ALA A 65 14.38 -0.03 4.47
CA ALA A 65 14.25 0.30 5.89
C ALA A 65 13.27 1.48 6.07
N PRO A 66 12.47 1.51 7.16
CA PRO A 66 11.50 2.57 7.40
C PRO A 66 12.10 3.98 7.30
N GLU A 67 13.35 4.14 7.75
CA GLU A 67 14.07 5.41 7.72
C GLU A 67 14.34 5.89 6.29
N ALA A 68 14.69 4.97 5.39
CA ALA A 68 14.91 5.26 3.97
C ALA A 68 13.60 5.62 3.26
N LEU A 69 12.48 5.00 3.65
CA LEU A 69 11.16 5.39 3.17
C LEU A 69 10.80 6.79 3.65
N THR A 70 10.96 7.08 4.94
CA THR A 70 10.68 8.41 5.50
C THR A 70 11.49 9.48 4.78
N GLU A 71 12.80 9.25 4.60
CA GLU A 71 13.69 10.19 3.92
C GLU A 71 13.25 10.48 2.47
N ALA A 72 12.76 9.48 1.74
CA ALA A 72 12.30 9.64 0.37
C ALA A 72 11.08 10.57 0.22
N PHE A 73 10.29 10.77 1.29
CA PHE A 73 9.13 11.65 1.30
C PHE A 73 9.42 13.05 1.86
N LEU A 74 10.61 13.28 2.43
CA LEU A 74 10.99 14.60 2.91
C LEU A 74 11.20 15.56 1.73
N TRP A 75 10.79 16.80 1.93
CA TRP A 75 10.98 17.87 0.96
C TRP A 75 12.26 18.62 1.26
N GLU A 76 12.92 19.06 0.19
CA GLU A 76 14.10 19.90 0.29
C GLU A 76 13.83 21.35 -0.14
N ALA A 77 14.48 22.29 0.54
CA ALA A 77 14.53 23.68 0.11
C ALA A 77 15.89 24.30 0.43
N HIS A 78 16.54 24.89 -0.57
CA HIS A 78 17.78 25.61 -0.34
C HIS A 78 17.56 27.03 0.17
N ARG A 79 18.19 27.39 1.28
CA ARG A 79 18.15 28.75 1.85
C ARG A 79 19.54 29.22 2.22
N ARG A 80 19.75 30.55 2.16
CA ARG A 80 20.98 31.17 2.65
C ARG A 80 20.78 31.58 4.10
N VAL A 81 21.70 31.20 4.96
CA VAL A 81 21.65 31.58 6.38
C VAL A 81 21.95 33.07 6.52
N SER A 82 21.11 33.76 7.29
CA SER A 82 21.25 35.19 7.58
C SER A 82 22.46 35.49 8.48
N LYS A 83 22.77 36.78 8.68
CA LYS A 83 23.84 37.20 9.61
C LYS A 83 23.52 36.88 11.08
N THR A 84 22.25 36.65 11.40
CA THR A 84 21.77 36.32 12.75
C THR A 84 21.58 34.82 12.95
N ALA A 85 22.21 33.98 12.12
CA ALA A 85 22.09 32.53 12.18
C ALA A 85 20.64 32.02 12.05
N THR A 86 19.84 32.69 11.22
CA THR A 86 18.43 32.31 10.99
C THR A 86 18.15 32.00 9.52
N VAL A 87 17.15 31.15 9.28
CA VAL A 87 16.60 30.82 7.95
C VAL A 87 15.09 30.99 7.94
N ALA A 88 14.56 31.42 6.80
CA ALA A 88 13.12 31.58 6.60
C ALA A 88 12.58 30.49 5.66
N LEU A 89 11.51 29.83 6.07
CA LEU A 89 10.83 28.80 5.28
C LEU A 89 9.31 28.91 5.45
N GLN A 90 8.58 29.07 4.35
CA GLN A 90 7.11 29.15 4.30
C GLN A 90 6.45 30.13 5.29
N GLY A 91 7.08 31.28 5.55
CA GLY A 91 6.57 32.28 6.50
C GLY A 91 6.93 31.99 7.97
N ASN A 92 7.76 30.98 8.21
CA ASN A 92 8.34 30.68 9.52
C ASN A 92 9.82 31.06 9.54
N SER A 93 10.36 31.29 10.74
CA SER A 93 11.78 31.52 10.98
C SER A 93 12.35 30.45 11.92
N TYR A 94 13.57 30.02 11.61
CA TYR A 94 14.29 29.00 12.37
C TYR A 94 15.71 29.48 12.64
N GLU A 95 16.20 29.22 13.83
CA GLU A 95 17.61 29.37 14.20
C GLU A 95 18.38 28.12 13.78
N VAL A 96 19.59 28.32 13.28
CA VAL A 96 20.52 27.28 12.85
C VAL A 96 21.87 27.52 13.49
N ASP A 97 22.81 26.58 13.34
CA ASP A 97 24.17 26.75 13.85
C ASP A 97 24.82 28.04 13.29
N PRO A 98 25.33 28.94 14.15
CA PRO A 98 26.05 30.15 13.74
C PRO A 98 27.24 29.90 12.80
N ALA A 99 27.84 28.71 12.80
CA ALA A 99 28.91 28.33 11.88
C ALA A 99 28.45 28.32 10.40
N LEU A 100 27.14 28.25 10.16
CA LEU A 100 26.53 28.22 8.84
C LEU A 100 26.20 29.61 8.29
N VAL A 101 26.43 30.69 9.05
CA VAL A 101 26.13 32.07 8.64
C VAL A 101 26.74 32.40 7.27
N GLY A 102 25.89 32.90 6.37
CA GLY A 102 26.27 33.26 5.00
C GLY A 102 26.43 32.10 4.03
N ARG A 103 26.30 30.83 4.48
CA ARG A 103 26.32 29.65 3.61
C ARG A 103 24.93 29.34 3.05
N LYS A 104 24.90 28.65 1.91
CA LYS A 104 23.68 28.06 1.34
C LYS A 104 23.53 26.66 1.93
N VAL A 105 22.42 26.43 2.64
CA VAL A 105 22.10 25.17 3.30
C VAL A 105 20.85 24.56 2.67
N GLU A 106 20.73 23.26 2.82
CA GLU A 106 19.57 22.45 2.48
C GLU A 106 18.71 22.30 3.74
N LEU A 107 17.44 22.63 3.62
CA LEU A 107 16.44 22.39 4.66
C LEU A 107 15.63 21.18 4.23
N VAL A 108 15.72 20.10 5.00
CA VAL A 108 14.97 18.86 4.78
C VAL A 108 13.87 18.78 5.82
N PHE A 109 12.62 18.64 5.38
CA PHE A 109 11.45 18.73 6.27
C PHE A 109 10.27 17.91 5.76
N ASP A 110 9.36 17.56 6.67
CA ASP A 110 8.08 16.97 6.30
C ASP A 110 7.15 18.09 5.77
N PRO A 111 6.60 17.99 4.54
CA PRO A 111 5.67 18.99 4.02
C PRO A 111 4.39 19.15 4.85
N PHE A 112 4.03 18.17 5.69
CA PHE A 112 2.88 18.21 6.60
C PHE A 112 3.22 18.73 7.99
N ASP A 113 4.50 18.72 8.37
CA ASP A 113 4.99 19.19 9.67
C ASP A 113 6.27 20.03 9.54
N LEU A 114 6.10 21.35 9.64
CA LEU A 114 7.17 22.34 9.60
C LEU A 114 7.80 22.62 10.97
N THR A 115 7.46 21.88 12.02
CA THR A 115 8.06 22.07 13.36
C THR A 115 9.46 21.49 13.46
N ARG A 116 9.76 20.46 12.65
CA ARG A 116 11.04 19.76 12.63
C ARG A 116 11.71 19.88 11.27
N ILE A 117 12.82 20.61 11.24
CA ILE A 117 13.61 20.82 10.02
C ILE A 117 15.04 20.39 10.28
N GLU A 118 15.56 19.51 9.42
CA GLU A 118 16.96 19.13 9.40
C GLU A 118 17.73 20.07 8.46
N VAL A 119 18.88 20.56 8.92
CA VAL A 119 19.77 21.41 8.12
C VAL A 119 20.91 20.55 7.60
N ARG A 120 21.11 20.54 6.29
CA ARG A 120 22.23 19.86 5.63
C ARG A 120 23.11 20.87 4.90
N LEU A 121 24.41 20.60 4.85
CA LEU A 121 25.37 21.35 4.05
C LEU A 121 26.08 20.39 3.11
N ALA A 122 25.80 20.51 1.81
CA ALA A 122 26.33 19.60 0.79
C ALA A 122 26.06 18.12 1.12
N GLY A 123 24.81 17.80 1.50
CA GLY A 123 24.40 16.46 1.91
C GLY A 123 24.84 16.01 3.32
N VAL A 124 25.67 16.78 4.04
CA VAL A 124 26.09 16.44 5.40
C VAL A 124 25.12 17.03 6.43
N PRO A 125 24.56 16.24 7.37
CA PRO A 125 23.68 16.75 8.41
C PRO A 125 24.43 17.67 9.39
N MET A 126 23.93 18.89 9.57
CA MET A 126 24.47 19.92 10.46
C MET A 126 23.61 20.14 11.70
N GLY A 127 22.55 19.34 11.88
CA GLY A 127 21.65 19.39 13.03
C GLY A 127 20.24 19.88 12.68
N LEU A 128 19.41 20.02 13.72
CA LEU A 128 18.03 20.49 13.59
C LEU A 128 17.96 22.02 13.71
N ALA A 129 17.10 22.64 12.90
CA ALA A 129 16.78 24.05 13.04
C ALA A 129 15.77 24.25 14.17
N ILE A 130 16.03 25.21 15.06
CA ILE A 130 15.17 25.52 16.20
C ILE A 130 14.11 26.53 15.75
N PRO A 131 12.81 26.23 15.83
CA PRO A 131 11.78 27.17 15.42
C PRO A 131 11.74 28.40 16.34
N HIS A 132 11.85 29.58 15.75
CA HIS A 132 11.69 30.87 16.44
C HIS A 132 10.28 31.40 16.33
N HIS A 133 9.71 31.34 15.13
CA HIS A 133 8.34 31.76 14.88
C HIS A 133 7.69 30.85 13.84
N ILE A 134 6.68 30.10 14.26
CA ILE A 134 5.87 29.25 13.38
C ILE A 134 4.51 29.91 13.20
N SER A 135 4.23 30.39 11.99
CA SER A 135 2.89 30.82 11.59
C SER A 135 2.13 29.70 10.89
N ARG A 136 2.82 28.93 10.05
CA ARG A 136 2.22 27.86 9.25
C ARG A 136 2.85 26.52 9.60
N HIS A 137 2.04 25.52 9.93
CA HIS A 137 2.52 24.20 10.34
C HIS A 137 2.68 23.23 9.17
N SER A 138 2.05 23.49 8.03
CA SER A 138 2.11 22.65 6.82
C SER A 138 2.45 23.46 5.58
N HIS A 139 3.23 22.90 4.67
CA HIS A 139 3.57 23.51 3.40
C HIS A 139 2.29 23.77 2.57
N PRO A 140 2.10 24.94 1.94
CA PRO A 140 0.86 25.29 1.24
C PRO A 140 0.52 24.39 0.04
N LYS A 141 1.51 23.66 -0.50
CA LYS A 141 1.31 22.66 -1.56
C LYS A 141 1.05 21.24 -1.04
N ALA A 142 1.20 21.02 0.26
CA ALA A 142 0.85 19.75 0.88
C ALA A 142 -0.68 19.72 1.04
N LYS A 143 -1.36 18.97 0.17
CA LYS A 143 -2.77 18.67 0.39
C LYS A 143 -2.81 17.57 1.44
N PRO A 144 -3.47 17.78 2.60
CA PRO A 144 -3.73 16.68 3.51
C PRO A 144 -4.39 15.56 2.71
N GLU A 145 -3.89 14.34 2.82
CA GLU A 145 -4.71 13.18 2.47
C GLU A 145 -5.88 13.22 3.44
N THR A 146 -6.99 13.84 3.02
CA THR A 146 -8.27 13.62 3.65
C THR A 146 -8.45 12.11 3.59
N PRO A 147 -8.52 11.40 4.73
CA PRO A 147 -8.85 9.99 4.71
C PRO A 147 -10.15 9.91 3.93
N THR A 148 -10.15 9.15 2.83
CA THR A 148 -11.38 8.78 2.13
C THR A 148 -12.39 8.43 3.21
N ALA A 149 -13.54 9.12 3.20
CA ALA A 149 -14.58 8.95 4.22
C ALA A 149 -14.73 7.45 4.53
N PRO A 150 -14.86 7.06 5.82
CA PRO A 150 -14.90 5.66 6.19
C PRO A 150 -15.87 4.93 5.27
N THR A 151 -15.37 3.89 4.60
CA THR A 151 -16.09 3.18 3.56
C THR A 151 -17.46 2.81 4.12
N GLN A 152 -18.53 3.31 3.51
CA GLN A 152 -19.87 2.94 3.95
C GLN A 152 -19.98 1.41 3.80
N PRO A 153 -20.43 0.69 4.84
CA PRO A 153 -20.59 -0.76 4.74
C PRO A 153 -21.49 -1.03 3.53
N SER A 154 -21.00 -1.84 2.59
CA SER A 154 -21.65 -2.10 1.29
C SER A 154 -23.01 -2.81 1.41
N GLY A 155 -23.52 -3.02 2.63
CA GLY A 155 -24.69 -3.82 2.94
C GLY A 155 -24.47 -5.32 2.74
N ILE A 156 -23.31 -5.73 2.23
CA ILE A 156 -22.96 -7.11 1.94
C ILE A 156 -21.96 -7.57 3.01
N ASP A 157 -22.36 -8.54 3.82
CA ASP A 157 -21.45 -9.22 4.76
C ASP A 157 -20.49 -10.12 3.97
N TYR A 158 -19.43 -9.51 3.45
CA TYR A 158 -18.39 -10.16 2.67
C TYR A 158 -17.69 -11.27 3.47
N ALA A 159 -17.57 -11.12 4.79
CA ALA A 159 -16.98 -12.13 5.65
C ALA A 159 -17.84 -13.39 5.68
N GLN A 160 -19.17 -13.22 5.81
CA GLN A 160 -20.12 -14.33 5.77
C GLN A 160 -20.12 -15.04 4.41
N LEU A 161 -19.94 -14.30 3.31
CA LEU A 161 -19.85 -14.85 1.95
C LEU A 161 -18.56 -15.67 1.73
N ILE A 162 -17.43 -15.19 2.24
CA ILE A 162 -16.17 -15.96 2.26
C ILE A 162 -16.31 -17.21 3.13
N GLU A 163 -16.91 -17.11 4.31
CA GLU A 163 -17.13 -18.24 5.21
C GLU A 163 -18.01 -19.31 4.56
N THR A 164 -19.10 -18.92 3.91
CA THR A 164 -19.96 -19.88 3.18
C THR A 164 -19.23 -20.53 2.00
N ALA A 165 -18.46 -19.76 1.23
CA ALA A 165 -17.66 -20.31 0.14
C ALA A 165 -16.58 -21.28 0.66
N HIS A 166 -15.91 -20.94 1.75
CA HIS A 166 -14.90 -21.78 2.38
C HIS A 166 -15.50 -23.07 2.95
N ALA A 167 -16.65 -22.99 3.62
CA ALA A 167 -17.38 -24.15 4.12
C ALA A 167 -17.84 -25.08 2.98
N ALA A 168 -18.30 -24.54 1.85
CA ALA A 168 -18.69 -25.31 0.67
C ALA A 168 -17.50 -25.99 -0.04
N GLU A 169 -16.30 -25.40 0.02
CA GLU A 169 -15.06 -26.02 -0.46
C GLU A 169 -14.62 -27.16 0.47
N LEU A 170 -14.63 -26.95 1.78
CA LEU A 170 -14.34 -27.98 2.80
C LEU A 170 -15.31 -29.16 2.72
N ALA A 171 -16.58 -28.91 2.42
CA ALA A 171 -17.59 -29.95 2.22
C ALA A 171 -17.34 -30.85 0.99
N ARG A 172 -16.53 -30.38 0.02
CA ARG A 172 -16.12 -31.19 -1.14
C ARG A 172 -14.88 -32.05 -0.87
N GLY A 173 -14.16 -31.79 0.23
CA GLY A 173 -13.02 -32.58 0.71
C GLY A 173 -13.34 -33.38 1.97
N VAL A 174 -12.32 -33.79 2.72
CA VAL A 174 -12.50 -34.39 4.06
C VAL A 174 -13.02 -33.31 5.01
N ASN A 175 -14.30 -33.42 5.38
CA ASN A 175 -14.99 -32.45 6.23
C ASN A 175 -14.68 -32.68 7.72
N TYR A 176 -13.58 -32.08 8.21
CA TYR A 176 -13.17 -32.17 9.62
C TYR A 176 -14.16 -31.51 10.59
N ALA A 177 -14.96 -30.54 10.14
CA ALA A 177 -15.97 -29.89 11.00
C ALA A 177 -17.17 -30.82 11.29
N ALA A 178 -17.51 -31.73 10.36
CA ALA A 178 -18.51 -32.77 10.62
C ALA A 178 -18.00 -33.83 11.62
N LEU A 179 -16.69 -34.10 11.62
CA LEU A 179 -16.06 -35.01 12.58
C LEU A 179 -16.10 -34.46 14.02
N THR A 180 -15.88 -33.15 14.20
CA THR A 180 -15.99 -32.51 15.52
C THR A 180 -17.43 -32.35 16.00
N ALA A 181 -18.36 -31.94 15.12
CA ALA A 181 -19.77 -31.82 15.49
C ALA A 181 -20.42 -33.18 15.83
N ALA A 182 -20.03 -34.25 15.11
CA ALA A 182 -20.45 -35.61 15.45
C ALA A 182 -19.85 -36.07 16.79
N ALA A 183 -18.58 -35.76 17.07
CA ALA A 183 -17.92 -36.08 18.33
C ALA A 183 -18.54 -35.33 19.53
N GLU A 184 -18.97 -34.07 19.37
CA GLU A 184 -19.67 -33.32 20.41
C GLU A 184 -21.10 -33.83 20.66
N ALA A 185 -21.78 -34.32 19.62
CA ALA A 185 -23.14 -34.86 19.74
C ALA A 185 -23.18 -36.31 20.28
N SER A 186 -22.11 -37.09 20.07
CA SER A 186 -22.02 -38.50 20.51
C SER A 186 -21.10 -38.71 21.72
N GLY A 187 -20.36 -37.68 22.14
CA GLY A 187 -19.44 -37.74 23.29
C GLY A 187 -18.19 -38.59 23.06
N GLU A 188 -18.04 -39.21 21.89
CA GLU A 188 -16.95 -40.12 21.55
C GLU A 188 -16.42 -39.84 20.14
N ILE A 189 -15.10 -39.79 20.00
CA ILE A 189 -14.43 -39.55 18.72
C ILE A 189 -14.34 -40.90 17.98
N PRO A 190 -14.86 -41.02 16.73
CA PRO A 190 -14.71 -42.25 15.97
C PRO A 190 -13.22 -42.56 15.72
N GLY A 191 -12.78 -43.74 16.16
CA GLY A 191 -11.36 -44.16 16.15
C GLY A 191 -10.61 -43.96 17.48
N GLN A 192 -11.28 -43.49 18.53
CA GLN A 192 -10.68 -43.42 19.87
C GLN A 192 -10.61 -44.82 20.49
N LEU A 193 -9.39 -45.33 20.68
CA LEU A 193 -9.13 -46.55 21.44
C LEU A 193 -9.51 -46.33 22.90
N ASP A 194 -10.48 -47.10 23.40
CA ASP A 194 -10.78 -47.15 24.82
C ASP A 194 -9.59 -47.75 25.57
N LEU A 195 -8.88 -46.90 26.32
CA LEU A 195 -7.66 -47.25 27.05
C LEU A 195 -7.89 -48.29 28.17
N LEU A 196 -9.15 -48.59 28.52
CA LEU A 196 -9.50 -49.60 29.52
C LEU A 196 -9.82 -50.99 28.94
N THR A 197 -10.25 -51.09 27.68
CA THR A 197 -10.69 -52.37 27.08
C THR A 197 -9.96 -52.75 25.80
N GLY A 198 -9.27 -51.80 25.14
CA GLY A 198 -8.44 -52.06 23.97
C GLY A 198 -9.20 -52.44 22.69
N GLN A 199 -10.52 -52.26 22.63
CA GLN A 199 -11.31 -52.51 21.43
C GLN A 199 -11.68 -51.20 20.72
N GLU A 200 -11.61 -51.21 19.39
CA GLU A 200 -12.09 -50.11 18.55
C GLU A 200 -13.63 -50.12 18.46
N ALA A 201 -14.24 -48.94 18.58
CA ALA A 201 -15.67 -48.77 18.40
C ALA A 201 -16.03 -48.88 16.90
N GLN A 202 -16.78 -49.92 16.54
CA GLN A 202 -17.25 -50.15 15.18
C GLN A 202 -18.48 -49.27 14.88
N PRO A 203 -18.54 -48.57 13.73
CA PRO A 203 -19.71 -47.78 13.36
C PRO A 203 -20.93 -48.68 13.11
N LYS A 204 -22.11 -48.17 13.46
CA LYS A 204 -23.41 -48.80 13.18
C LYS A 204 -23.85 -48.57 11.75
#